data_AF-A0A2V5JBC8-F1
#
_entry.id   AF-A0A2V5JBC8-F1
#
_cell.length_a   1.000
_cell.length_b   1.000
_cell.length_c   1.000
_cell.angle_alpha   90.00
_cell.angle_beta   90.00
_cell.angle_gamma   90.00
#
_symmetry.space_group_name_H-M   'P 1'
#
loop_
_entity.id
_entity.type
_entity.pdbx_description
1 polymer ?
#
loop_
_entity_poly.entity_id
_entity_poly.type
_entity_poly.pdbx_seq_one_letter_code
_entity_poly.pdbx_strand_id
1 'polypeptide(L)'
;MVGLTGEVVGVDRERTAVDWANARAHSRGTKNVNFIEGDPAEMEFDQQFDAIVGRLVLMYYPDPVDTIRKLMRHVRPEGLIVFQELDMANARSLPIAPLFERSLAWIKQTLSATGAQIQLGLELYPVFLAAGLPGPSMRVDALIGGGPQCPLYEILAELIQSLLPRWRN
;
A
#
# COMPACT_ATOMS: atom_id res chain seq x y z
N MET A 1 0.63 17.17 4.31
CA MET A 1 1.87 17.44 3.55
C MET A 1 2.85 18.14 4.47
N VAL A 2 4.15 17.86 4.33
CA VAL A 2 5.24 18.30 5.24
C VAL A 2 5.63 19.80 5.12
N GLY A 3 4.83 20.62 4.42
CA GLY A 3 5.17 22.02 4.15
C GLY A 3 6.34 22.19 3.17
N LEU A 4 6.80 23.43 2.98
CA LEU A 4 7.93 23.76 2.10
C LEU A 4 9.30 23.48 2.76
N THR A 5 9.34 23.34 4.08
CA THR A 5 10.56 23.13 4.86
C THR A 5 10.76 21.68 5.30
N GLY A 6 9.74 20.83 5.17
CA GLY A 6 9.87 19.40 5.47
C GLY A 6 10.43 18.63 4.28
N GLU A 7 10.74 17.36 4.51
CA GLU A 7 11.32 16.45 3.52
C GLU A 7 10.45 15.19 3.39
N VAL A 8 10.41 14.61 2.19
CA VAL A 8 9.80 13.30 1.94
C VAL A 8 10.80 12.41 1.22
N VAL A 9 11.08 11.25 1.82
CA VAL A 9 11.82 10.16 1.18
C VAL A 9 10.84 9.04 0.88
N GLY A 10 10.65 8.75 -0.40
CA GLY A 10 9.88 7.59 -0.85
C GLY A 10 10.81 6.42 -1.18
N VAL A 11 10.39 5.21 -0.84
CA VAL A 11 11.18 3.99 -1.09
C VAL A 11 10.32 3.00 -1.84
N ASP A 12 10.86 2.39 -2.88
CA ASP A 12 10.26 1.24 -3.56
C ASP A 12 11.35 0.25 -3.97
N ARG A 13 11.02 -1.04 -4.00
CA ARG A 13 11.96 -2.10 -4.43
C ARG A 13 12.15 -2.11 -5.93
N GLU A 14 11.21 -1.52 -6.67
CA GLU A 14 11.19 -1.55 -8.12
C GLU A 14 11.75 -0.24 -8.69
N ARG A 15 12.84 -0.35 -9.44
CA ARG A 15 13.58 0.80 -9.97
C ARG A 15 12.75 1.66 -10.94
N THR A 16 11.97 1.05 -11.82
CA THR A 16 11.13 1.81 -12.77
C THR A 16 10.06 2.64 -12.07
N ALA A 17 9.51 2.19 -10.94
CA ALA A 17 8.56 2.91 -10.11
C ALA A 17 9.24 4.12 -9.45
N VAL A 18 10.45 3.94 -8.93
CA VAL A 18 11.28 5.03 -8.38
C VAL A 18 11.60 6.07 -9.45
N ASP A 19 12.04 5.65 -10.63
CA ASP A 19 12.36 6.55 -11.74
C ASP A 19 11.12 7.34 -12.18
N TRP A 20 9.96 6.67 -12.28
CA TRP A 20 8.69 7.32 -12.62
C TRP A 20 8.25 8.33 -11.55
N ALA A 21 8.36 7.97 -10.27
CA ALA A 21 8.02 8.85 -9.14
C ALA A 21 8.93 10.09 -9.10
N ASN A 22 10.23 9.92 -9.32
CA ASN A 22 11.17 11.04 -9.43
C ASN A 22 10.85 11.94 -10.62
N ALA A 23 10.58 11.39 -11.81
CA ALA A 23 10.17 12.21 -12.97
C ALA A 23 8.88 13.01 -12.70
N ARG A 24 7.93 12.40 -11.99
CA ARG A 24 6.69 13.08 -11.57
C ARG A 24 6.94 14.18 -10.54
N ALA A 25 7.84 13.97 -9.58
CA ALA A 25 8.23 14.99 -8.61
C ALA A 25 8.91 16.18 -9.30
N HIS A 26 9.84 15.90 -10.22
CA HIS A 26 10.53 16.92 -11.01
C HIS A 26 9.56 17.76 -11.84
N SER A 27 8.62 17.14 -12.56
CA SER A 27 7.63 17.86 -13.37
C SER A 27 6.67 18.73 -12.54
N ARG A 28 6.49 18.41 -11.25
CA ARG A 28 5.69 19.21 -10.30
C ARG A 28 6.52 20.27 -9.56
N GLY A 29 7.83 20.35 -9.80
CA GLY A 29 8.73 21.30 -9.16
C GLY A 29 8.94 21.07 -7.67
N THR A 30 8.64 19.87 -7.15
CA THR A 30 8.82 19.54 -5.73
C THR A 30 10.27 19.21 -5.46
N LYS A 31 10.98 20.11 -4.76
CA LYS A 31 12.43 19.98 -4.49
C LYS A 31 12.75 19.18 -3.23
N ASN A 32 11.77 18.99 -2.35
CA ASN A 32 11.90 18.35 -1.05
C ASN A 32 11.32 16.93 -1.02
N VAL A 33 11.18 16.29 -2.19
CA VAL A 33 10.68 14.93 -2.34
C VAL A 33 11.67 14.16 -3.19
N ASN A 34 12.20 13.07 -2.65
CA ASN A 34 13.14 12.19 -3.35
C ASN A 34 12.69 10.74 -3.22
N PHE A 35 12.80 9.96 -4.29
CA PHE A 35 12.52 8.53 -4.27
C PHE A 35 13.80 7.73 -4.47
N ILE A 36 13.96 6.67 -3.68
CA ILE A 36 15.14 5.80 -3.71
C ILE A 36 14.72 4.34 -3.86
N GLU A 37 15.54 3.57 -4.57
CA GLU A 37 15.35 2.13 -4.75
C GLU A 37 15.86 1.39 -3.51
N GLY A 38 15.04 0.50 -2.97
CA GLY A 38 15.43 -0.37 -1.86
C GLY A 38 14.26 -1.04 -1.14
N ASP A 39 14.60 -1.87 -0.16
CA ASP A 39 13.62 -2.45 0.76
C ASP A 39 13.55 -1.58 2.02
N PRO A 40 12.43 -0.88 2.28
CA PRO A 40 12.33 0.00 3.44
C PRO A 40 12.50 -0.75 4.79
N ALA A 41 12.26 -2.06 4.86
CA ALA A 41 12.48 -2.84 6.08
C ALA A 41 13.96 -3.18 6.33
N GLU A 42 14.81 -3.10 5.31
CA GLU A 42 16.24 -3.48 5.37
C GLU A 42 17.17 -2.29 5.14
N MET A 43 16.63 -1.11 4.85
CA MET A 43 17.39 0.12 4.67
C MET A 43 17.75 0.79 5.98
N GLU A 44 18.91 1.44 5.99
CA GLU A 44 19.33 2.32 7.08
C GLU A 44 19.25 3.78 6.61
N PHE A 45 18.86 4.66 7.54
CA PHE A 45 18.71 6.09 7.30
C PHE A 45 19.52 6.85 8.34
N ASP A 46 20.25 7.87 7.92
CA ASP A 46 21.10 8.68 8.79
C ASP A 46 20.31 9.51 9.83
N GLN A 47 19.01 9.70 9.57
CA GLN A 47 18.11 10.47 10.41
C GLN A 47 16.81 9.71 10.69
N GLN A 48 16.18 10.01 11.82
CA GLN A 48 14.84 9.54 12.14
C GLN A 48 13.78 10.43 11.49
N PHE A 49 12.66 9.82 11.11
CA PHE A 49 11.52 10.48 10.51
C PHE A 49 10.49 10.89 11.56
N ASP A 50 9.80 12.00 11.29
CA ASP A 50 8.62 12.43 12.06
C ASP A 50 7.42 11.50 11.81
N ALA A 51 7.36 10.88 10.63
CA ALA A 51 6.31 9.95 10.26
C ALA A 51 6.79 8.95 9.19
N ILE A 52 6.33 7.70 9.29
CA ILE A 52 6.38 6.71 8.22
C ILE A 52 4.94 6.47 7.74
N VAL A 53 4.76 6.51 6.42
CA VAL A 53 3.46 6.28 5.77
C VAL A 53 3.62 5.21 4.71
N GLY A 54 2.93 4.08 4.89
CA GLY A 54 2.84 3.02 3.89
C GLY A 54 1.43 2.90 3.32
N ARG A 55 1.33 2.62 2.02
CA ARG A 55 0.06 2.34 1.36
C ARG A 55 0.22 1.14 0.44
N LEU A 56 -0.52 0.07 0.74
CA LEU A 56 -0.42 -1.22 0.06
C LEU A 56 1.00 -1.78 0.11
N VAL A 57 1.61 -1.78 1.30
CA VAL A 57 3.02 -2.15 1.50
C VAL A 57 3.12 -3.41 2.33
N LEU A 58 2.55 -3.41 3.55
CA LEU A 58 2.69 -4.52 4.50
C LEU A 58 2.08 -5.81 3.97
N MET A 59 1.05 -5.71 3.13
CA MET A 59 0.40 -6.88 2.53
C MET A 59 1.35 -7.74 1.68
N TYR A 60 2.53 -7.25 1.30
CA TYR A 60 3.52 -8.00 0.54
C TYR A 60 4.65 -8.60 1.40
N TYR A 61 4.71 -8.29 2.69
CA TYR A 61 5.69 -8.87 3.60
C TYR A 61 5.16 -10.17 4.22
N PRO A 62 5.98 -11.23 4.35
CA PRO A 62 5.56 -12.46 5.04
C PRO A 62 5.23 -12.23 6.51
N ASP A 63 5.95 -11.31 7.17
CA ASP A 63 5.75 -10.92 8.56
C ASP A 63 5.56 -9.39 8.67
N PRO A 64 4.31 -8.89 8.66
CA PRO A 64 4.04 -7.46 8.78
C PRO A 64 4.37 -6.93 10.18
N VAL A 65 4.39 -7.78 11.20
CA VAL A 65 4.75 -7.39 12.58
C VAL A 65 6.24 -7.09 12.67
N ASP A 66 7.09 -7.99 12.17
CA ASP A 66 8.54 -7.76 12.08
C ASP A 66 8.87 -6.53 11.21
N THR A 67 8.16 -6.39 10.09
CA THR A 67 8.33 -5.23 9.18
C THR A 67 8.05 -3.91 9.90
N ILE A 68 6.95 -3.81 10.66
CA ILE A 68 6.67 -2.62 11.47
C ILE A 68 7.77 -2.38 12.50
N ARG A 69 8.23 -3.43 13.21
CA ARG A 69 9.31 -3.29 14.21
C ARG A 69 10.61 -2.75 13.62
N LYS A 70 10.98 -3.21 12.41
CA LYS A 70 12.15 -2.70 11.69
C LYS A 70 11.99 -1.23 11.34
N LEU A 71 10.82 -0.84 10.81
CA LEU A 71 10.50 0.53 10.43
C LEU A 71 10.44 1.48 11.64
N MET A 72 9.95 1.01 12.78
CA MET A 72 9.89 1.79 14.03
C MET A 72 11.25 2.35 14.46
N ARG A 73 12.36 1.67 14.13
CA ARG A 73 13.73 2.12 14.47
C ARG A 73 14.10 3.44 13.78
N HIS A 74 13.46 3.74 12.66
CA HIS A 74 13.67 4.95 11.87
C HIS A 74 12.66 6.05 12.20
N VAL A 75 11.78 5.86 13.18
CA VAL A 75 10.82 6.88 13.62
C VAL A 75 11.26 7.45 14.96
N ARG A 76 11.20 8.78 15.08
CA ARG A 76 11.52 9.43 16.35
C ARG A 76 10.53 9.04 17.45
N PRO A 77 10.88 9.19 18.74
CA PRO A 77 9.88 9.16 19.81
C PRO A 77 8.73 10.13 19.51
N GLU A 78 7.49 9.71 19.74
CA GLU A 78 6.26 10.44 19.39
C GLU A 78 6.01 10.66 17.89
N GLY A 79 6.80 10.03 17.00
CA GLY A 79 6.55 10.03 15.57
C GLY A 79 5.36 9.14 15.17
N LEU A 80 4.87 9.33 13.95
CA LEU A 80 3.69 8.63 13.44
C LEU A 80 4.06 7.42 12.60
N ILE A 81 3.29 6.35 12.72
CA ILE A 81 3.31 5.22 11.80
C ILE A 81 1.91 5.04 11.26
N VAL A 82 1.76 5.17 9.95
CA VAL A 82 0.47 5.14 9.26
C VAL A 82 0.53 4.10 8.15
N PHE A 83 -0.39 3.15 8.16
CA PHE A 83 -0.53 2.18 7.09
C PHE A 83 -1.96 2.15 6.56
N GLN A 84 -2.07 2.12 5.24
CA GLN A 84 -3.32 1.89 4.53
C GLN A 84 -3.16 0.62 3.70
N GLU A 85 -3.82 -0.46 4.12
CA GLU A 85 -3.75 -1.76 3.44
C GLU A 85 -5.09 -2.13 2.81
N LEU A 86 -5.07 -3.11 1.91
CA LEU A 86 -6.25 -3.56 1.18
C LEU A 86 -7.12 -4.47 2.06
N ASP A 87 -8.44 -4.35 1.90
CA ASP A 87 -9.41 -5.35 2.32
C ASP A 87 -10.23 -5.85 1.12
N MET A 88 -9.86 -7.00 0.58
CA MET A 88 -10.63 -7.65 -0.48
C MET A 88 -11.74 -8.56 0.06
N ALA A 89 -11.83 -8.82 1.37
CA ALA A 89 -12.88 -9.68 1.92
C ALA A 89 -14.28 -9.08 1.67
N ASN A 90 -14.38 -7.74 1.73
CA ASN A 90 -15.65 -7.02 1.59
C ASN A 90 -15.96 -6.46 0.19
N ALA A 91 -15.07 -6.64 -0.79
CA ALA A 91 -15.35 -6.25 -2.17
C ALA A 91 -16.48 -7.12 -2.76
N ARG A 92 -17.61 -6.49 -3.10
CA ARG A 92 -18.84 -7.18 -3.56
C ARG A 92 -19.73 -6.27 -4.42
N SER A 93 -20.67 -6.88 -5.13
CA SER A 93 -21.71 -6.19 -5.92
C SER A 93 -23.12 -6.45 -5.37
N LEU A 94 -24.01 -5.48 -5.52
CA LEU A 94 -25.42 -5.57 -5.12
C LEU A 94 -26.32 -4.93 -6.22
N PRO A 95 -27.20 -5.69 -6.90
CA PRO A 95 -27.31 -7.15 -6.86
C PRO A 95 -26.03 -7.83 -7.35
N ILE A 96 -25.89 -9.13 -7.06
CA ILE A 96 -24.70 -9.89 -7.47
C ILE A 96 -24.56 -9.84 -8.99
N ALA A 97 -23.42 -9.31 -9.45
CA ALA A 97 -23.03 -9.28 -10.85
C ALA A 97 -22.00 -10.39 -11.11
N PRO A 98 -22.35 -11.46 -11.85
CA PRO A 98 -21.46 -12.62 -12.04
C PRO A 98 -20.09 -12.27 -12.65
N LEU A 99 -20.04 -11.30 -13.56
CA LEU A 99 -18.78 -10.85 -14.15
C LEU A 99 -17.89 -10.18 -13.10
N PHE A 100 -18.47 -9.36 -12.21
CA PHE A 100 -17.73 -8.68 -11.16
C PHE A 100 -17.18 -9.69 -10.14
N GLU A 101 -17.99 -10.67 -9.71
CA GLU A 101 -17.54 -11.75 -8.83
C GLU A 101 -16.38 -12.54 -9.43
N ARG A 102 -16.49 -12.90 -10.71
CA ARG A 102 -15.42 -13.62 -11.42
C ARG A 102 -14.14 -12.78 -11.52
N SER A 103 -14.26 -11.50 -11.84
CA SER A 103 -13.13 -10.56 -11.87
C SER A 103 -12.44 -10.45 -10.51
N LEU A 104 -13.22 -10.29 -9.43
CA LEU A 104 -12.67 -10.26 -8.08
C LEU A 104 -12.01 -11.59 -7.70
N ALA A 105 -12.59 -12.73 -8.09
CA ALA A 105 -12.02 -14.04 -7.83
C ALA A 105 -10.63 -14.19 -8.48
N TRP A 106 -10.47 -13.78 -9.74
CA TRP A 106 -9.18 -13.80 -10.42
C TRP A 106 -8.14 -12.93 -9.72
N ILE A 107 -8.50 -11.71 -9.33
CA ILE A 107 -7.60 -10.81 -8.61
C ILE A 107 -7.16 -11.43 -7.28
N LYS A 108 -8.13 -11.91 -6.48
CA LYS A 108 -7.87 -12.55 -5.18
C LYS A 108 -6.92 -13.73 -5.33
N GLN A 109 -7.22 -14.65 -6.25
CA GLN A 109 -6.40 -15.84 -6.50
C GLN A 109 -4.96 -15.46 -6.90
N THR A 110 -4.80 -14.47 -7.78
CA THR A 110 -3.48 -14.09 -8.28
C THR A 110 -2.63 -13.44 -7.21
N LEU A 111 -3.20 -12.50 -6.46
CA LEU A 111 -2.47 -11.82 -5.39
C LEU A 111 -2.12 -12.78 -4.26
N SER A 112 -3.06 -13.64 -3.86
CA SER A 112 -2.77 -14.68 -2.86
C SER A 112 -1.69 -15.65 -3.31
N ALA A 113 -1.61 -15.98 -4.60
CA ALA A 113 -0.54 -16.84 -5.13
C ALA A 113 0.86 -16.22 -5.01
N THR A 114 0.97 -14.89 -4.88
CA THR A 114 2.26 -14.22 -4.61
C THR A 114 2.57 -14.11 -3.12
N GLY A 115 1.76 -14.73 -2.25
CA GLY A 115 1.86 -14.59 -0.79
C GLY A 115 1.28 -13.27 -0.26
N ALA A 116 0.59 -12.48 -1.09
CA ALA A 116 0.04 -11.21 -0.63
C ALA A 116 -1.15 -11.42 0.32
N GLN A 117 -1.12 -10.70 1.43
CA GLN A 117 -2.13 -10.72 2.48
C GLN A 117 -3.26 -9.74 2.15
N ILE A 118 -4.14 -10.11 1.23
CA ILE A 118 -5.17 -9.23 0.64
C ILE A 118 -6.33 -8.81 1.56
N GLN A 119 -6.29 -9.22 2.83
CA GLN A 119 -7.26 -8.84 3.88
C GLN A 119 -6.60 -8.08 5.04
N LEU A 120 -5.29 -7.80 4.93
CA LEU A 120 -4.48 -7.22 6.00
C LEU A 120 -5.05 -5.88 6.51
N GLY A 121 -5.79 -5.13 5.68
CA GLY A 121 -6.45 -3.89 6.10
C GLY A 121 -7.34 -4.04 7.34
N LEU A 122 -8.05 -5.15 7.49
CA LEU A 122 -8.88 -5.43 8.68
C LEU A 122 -8.06 -5.95 9.87
N GLU A 123 -6.84 -6.42 9.61
CA GLU A 123 -5.94 -7.02 10.59
C GLU A 123 -4.88 -6.02 11.13
N LEU A 124 -4.89 -4.77 10.63
CA LEU A 124 -3.92 -3.76 11.07
C LEU A 124 -3.98 -3.49 12.59
N TYR A 125 -5.14 -3.58 13.23
CA TYR A 125 -5.26 -3.38 14.69
C TYR A 125 -4.43 -4.41 15.48
N PRO A 126 -4.68 -5.74 15.36
CA PRO A 126 -3.86 -6.73 16.06
C PRO A 126 -2.40 -6.73 15.60
N VAL A 127 -2.11 -6.43 14.33
CA VAL A 127 -0.72 -6.33 13.82
C VAL A 127 0.06 -5.22 14.51
N PHE A 128 -0.52 -4.03 14.68
CA PHE A 128 0.12 -2.92 15.41
C PHE A 128 0.37 -3.26 16.88
N LEU A 129 -0.61 -3.87 17.56
CA LEU A 129 -0.45 -4.31 18.94
C LEU A 129 0.69 -5.34 19.08
N ALA A 130 0.73 -6.32 18.17
CA ALA A 130 1.78 -7.34 18.16
C ALA A 130 3.17 -6.73 17.89
N ALA A 131 3.26 -5.66 17.12
CA ALA A 131 4.50 -4.93 16.88
C ALA A 131 4.99 -4.12 18.10
N GLY A 132 4.14 -3.96 19.14
CA GLY A 132 4.45 -3.19 20.33
C GLY A 132 4.01 -1.73 20.24
N LEU A 133 3.22 -1.37 19.23
CA LEU A 133 2.58 -0.06 19.12
C LEU A 133 1.26 -0.04 19.91
N PRO A 134 0.77 1.14 20.34
CA PRO A 134 -0.60 1.25 20.84
C PRO A 134 -1.62 0.92 19.74
N GLY A 135 -2.84 0.59 20.16
CA GLY A 135 -3.95 0.33 19.22
C GLY A 135 -4.17 1.53 18.29
N PRO A 136 -4.11 1.34 16.96
CA PRO A 136 -4.21 2.45 16.02
C PRO A 136 -5.63 3.01 15.94
N SER A 137 -5.76 4.28 15.60
CA SER A 137 -7.02 4.82 15.09
C SER A 137 -7.23 4.35 13.65
N MET A 138 -8.38 3.74 13.37
CA MET A 138 -8.63 3.13 12.07
C MET A 138 -9.86 3.72 11.36
N ARG A 139 -9.77 3.78 10.03
CA ARG A 139 -10.88 4.08 9.11
C ARG A 139 -10.82 3.13 7.93
N VAL A 140 -11.98 2.74 7.42
CA VAL A 140 -12.12 2.06 6.13
C VAL A 140 -12.73 3.04 5.14
N ASP A 141 -12.10 3.14 3.97
CA ASP A 141 -12.62 3.87 2.81
C ASP A 141 -13.01 2.87 1.72
N ALA A 142 -14.24 3.00 1.21
CA ALA A 142 -14.76 2.13 0.16
C ALA A 142 -15.20 2.95 -1.04
N LEU A 143 -14.81 2.50 -2.23
CA LEU A 143 -15.38 2.99 -3.48
C LEU A 143 -16.72 2.30 -3.71
N ILE A 144 -17.79 3.09 -3.77
CA ILE A 144 -19.16 2.62 -4.00
C ILE A 144 -19.67 3.28 -5.28
N GLY A 145 -20.16 2.48 -6.22
CA GLY A 145 -20.69 3.00 -7.48
C GLY A 145 -21.39 1.94 -8.32
N GLY A 146 -22.07 2.40 -9.36
CA GLY A 146 -22.75 1.57 -10.35
C GLY A 146 -23.13 2.40 -11.59
N GLY A 147 -23.81 1.77 -12.54
CA GLY A 147 -24.17 2.39 -13.82
C GLY A 147 -23.03 2.39 -14.85
N PRO A 148 -23.30 2.72 -16.12
CA PRO A 148 -22.37 2.46 -17.22
C PRO A 148 -21.04 3.23 -17.14
N GLN A 149 -21.02 4.38 -16.47
CA GLN A 149 -19.84 5.24 -16.32
C GLN A 149 -19.14 5.06 -14.95
N CYS A 150 -19.38 3.94 -14.27
CA CYS A 150 -18.75 3.72 -12.97
C CYS A 150 -17.22 3.57 -13.13
N PRO A 151 -16.40 4.44 -12.50
CA PRO A 151 -14.95 4.39 -12.64
C PRO A 151 -14.32 3.12 -12.04
N LEU A 152 -15.07 2.41 -11.18
CA LEU A 152 -14.65 1.11 -10.63
C LEU A 152 -14.35 0.08 -11.72
N TYR A 153 -15.03 0.15 -12.87
CA TYR A 153 -14.84 -0.82 -13.93
C TYR A 153 -13.47 -0.68 -14.59
N GLU A 154 -13.01 0.56 -14.80
CA GLU A 154 -11.67 0.85 -15.33
C GLU A 154 -10.59 0.41 -14.35
N ILE A 155 -10.72 0.77 -13.07
CA ILE A 155 -9.78 0.37 -12.01
C ILE A 155 -9.66 -1.17 -11.95
N LEU A 156 -10.78 -1.88 -12.02
CA LEU A 156 -10.80 -3.34 -12.00
C LEU A 156 -10.13 -3.92 -13.24
N ALA A 157 -10.37 -3.35 -14.42
CA ALA A 157 -9.77 -3.79 -15.67
C ALA A 157 -8.25 -3.57 -15.68
N GLU A 158 -7.78 -2.39 -15.26
CA GLU A 158 -6.35 -2.07 -15.14
C GLU A 158 -5.66 -2.99 -14.14
N LEU A 159 -6.31 -3.26 -12.99
CA LEU A 159 -5.78 -4.20 -12.00
C LEU A 159 -5.64 -5.60 -12.61
N ILE A 160 -6.66 -6.11 -13.31
CA ILE A 160 -6.56 -7.41 -13.98
C ILE A 160 -5.43 -7.40 -15.02
N GLN A 161 -5.33 -6.36 -15.85
CA GLN A 161 -4.28 -6.25 -16.86
C GLN A 161 -2.88 -6.28 -16.26
N SER A 162 -2.65 -5.57 -15.14
CA SER A 162 -1.36 -5.58 -14.45
C SER A 162 -1.02 -6.95 -13.83
N LEU A 163 -2.02 -7.77 -13.55
CA LEU A 163 -1.86 -9.12 -13.02
C LEU A 163 -1.67 -10.19 -14.10
N LEU A 164 -2.04 -9.95 -15.36
CA LEU A 164 -1.95 -10.92 -16.45
C LEU A 164 -0.57 -11.58 -16.62
N PRO A 165 0.58 -10.87 -16.53
CA PRO A 165 1.89 -11.51 -16.65
C PRO A 165 2.13 -12.57 -15.58
N ARG A 166 1.48 -12.46 -14.42
CA ARG A 166 1.63 -13.37 -13.28
C ARG A 166 0.77 -14.63 -13.40
N TRP A 167 -0.16 -14.71 -14.36
CA TRP A 167 -1.02 -15.89 -14.57
C TRP A 167 -0.37 -17.01 -15.38
N ARG A 168 0.73 -16.71 -16.07
CA ARG A 168 1.36 -17.60 -17.05
C ARG A 168 2.55 -18.39 -16.51
N ASN A 169 2.84 -18.29 -15.21
CA ASN A 169 3.90 -19.02 -14.53
C ASN A 169 3.33 -20.09 -13.61
#